data_AF-A0A3B6LT66-F1
#
_entry.id   AF-A0A3B6LT66-F1
#
_cell.length_a   1.000
_cell.length_b   1.000
_cell.length_c   1.000
_cell.angle_alpha   90.00
_cell.angle_beta   90.00
_cell.angle_gamma   90.00
#
_symmetry.space_group_name_H-M   'P 1'
#
loop_
_entity.id
_entity.type
_entity.pdbx_description
1 polymer ?
#
loop_
_entity_poly.entity_id
_entity_poly.type
_entity_poly.pdbx_seq_one_letter_code
_entity_poly.pdbx_strand_id
1 'polypeptide(L)'
;MDPPQRNRATGRRKEGDEKKKRVRNRASQERLTLLIEKLTDDRKGVAAEMGMQALMDVRCTNLVNPVCDWLGEIYEPASREFVIPGRGRLPLNEESMFCTLGVPRGHIKVPYGVNNEIEEAMFACLFPGLESMPNTSVLADSLQAMTMHGDVFKMKLLMYLISAVFAPTTSLRPSNKCFPILANLKNVKNMNWCKFIVDFLHDAFKNKMYQKGCRLHLMLMYVDCLDLSTMDFSGVGGRPPTHKFAISPWTINAVKAVLAADRATDTTYWKLQVSFCLSLHTACLQI
;
A
#
# COMPACT_ATOMS: atom_id res chain seq x y z
N MET A 1 65.91 23.32 8.22
CA MET A 1 64.59 23.74 7.73
C MET A 1 64.64 23.73 6.22
N ASP A 2 64.10 22.67 5.61
CA ASP A 2 63.42 22.71 4.32
C ASP A 2 62.53 21.46 4.24
N PRO A 3 61.24 21.56 3.86
CA PRO A 3 60.29 20.45 3.97
C PRO A 3 60.34 19.53 2.76
N PRO A 4 59.99 18.23 2.90
CA PRO A 4 59.96 17.31 1.77
C PRO A 4 58.82 17.66 0.80
N GLN A 5 59.20 17.70 -0.48
CA GLN A 5 58.36 18.06 -1.62
C GLN A 5 57.14 17.16 -1.77
N ARG A 6 56.01 17.82 -1.95
CA ARG A 6 54.66 17.28 -2.14
C ARG A 6 54.53 16.69 -3.56
N ASN A 7 54.60 15.36 -3.67
CA ASN A 7 54.27 14.68 -4.93
C ASN A 7 52.77 14.83 -5.24
N ARG A 8 52.47 15.66 -6.25
CA ARG A 8 51.16 15.74 -6.92
C ARG A 8 50.91 14.45 -7.70
N ALA A 9 50.03 13.60 -7.20
CA ALA A 9 49.40 12.56 -7.99
C ALA A 9 48.10 13.11 -8.61
N THR A 10 48.14 13.33 -9.92
CA THR A 10 47.01 13.65 -10.79
C THR A 10 46.10 12.43 -10.95
N GLY A 11 45.15 12.27 -10.02
CA GLY A 11 44.04 11.31 -10.16
C GLY A 11 42.92 11.90 -11.01
N ARG A 12 42.90 11.57 -12.30
CA ARG A 12 41.73 11.75 -13.20
C ARG A 12 40.47 11.21 -12.52
N ARG A 13 39.46 12.06 -12.34
CA ARG A 13 38.10 11.64 -11.96
C ARG A 13 37.55 10.72 -13.06
N LYS A 14 37.38 9.44 -12.76
CA LYS A 14 36.43 8.60 -13.50
C LYS A 14 35.03 8.98 -13.00
N GLU A 15 34.35 9.78 -13.80
CA GLU A 15 32.89 9.83 -13.84
C GLU A 15 32.40 8.41 -14.11
N GLY A 16 31.73 7.80 -13.14
CA GLY A 16 31.36 6.40 -13.22
C GLY A 16 30.26 6.09 -12.21
N ASP A 17 29.04 5.99 -12.73
CA ASP A 17 27.86 5.37 -12.15
C ASP A 17 27.66 5.60 -10.65
N GLU A 18 26.96 6.68 -10.30
CA GLU A 18 26.04 6.63 -9.17
C GLU A 18 25.00 5.54 -9.45
N LYS A 19 25.33 4.28 -9.11
CA LYS A 19 24.32 3.24 -8.87
C LYS A 19 23.41 3.80 -7.77
N LYS A 20 22.32 4.47 -8.16
CA LYS A 20 21.19 4.78 -7.29
C LYS A 20 20.87 3.50 -6.54
N LYS A 21 21.22 3.47 -5.26
CA LYS A 21 20.93 2.37 -4.34
C LYS A 21 19.43 2.14 -4.48
N ARG A 22 19.01 1.05 -5.14
CA ARG A 22 17.58 0.76 -5.34
C ARG A 22 16.94 0.68 -3.96
N VAL A 23 16.29 1.75 -3.53
CA VAL A 23 15.57 1.80 -2.26
C VAL A 23 14.40 0.83 -2.42
N ARG A 24 14.52 -0.33 -1.77
CA ARG A 24 13.54 -1.42 -1.92
C ARG A 24 12.24 -1.03 -1.23
N ASN A 25 11.15 -1.01 -2.00
CA ASN A 25 9.80 -1.13 -1.46
C ASN A 25 9.72 -2.40 -0.59
N ARG A 26 9.18 -2.29 0.62
CA ARG A 26 9.08 -3.38 1.60
C ARG A 26 7.66 -3.94 1.76
N ALA A 27 6.65 -3.31 1.16
CA ALA A 27 5.32 -3.89 1.05
C ALA A 27 5.40 -5.13 0.16
N SER A 28 5.31 -6.32 0.76
CA SER A 28 5.27 -7.60 0.04
C SER A 28 3.82 -8.03 -0.15
N GLN A 29 3.24 -7.67 -1.31
CA GLN A 29 1.90 -8.13 -1.70
C GLN A 29 1.84 -9.66 -1.82
N GLU A 30 2.96 -10.28 -2.18
CA GLU A 30 3.10 -11.73 -2.23
C GLU A 30 2.91 -12.35 -0.83
N ARG A 31 3.54 -11.77 0.21
CA ARG A 31 3.35 -12.28 1.57
C ARG A 31 1.94 -12.03 2.10
N LEU A 32 1.30 -10.92 1.71
CA LEU A 32 -0.09 -10.65 2.06
C LEU A 32 -1.02 -11.71 1.45
N THR A 33 -0.90 -11.96 0.15
CA THR A 33 -1.73 -12.96 -0.57
C THR A 33 -1.50 -14.37 -0.02
N LEU A 34 -0.24 -14.78 0.19
CA LEU A 34 0.09 -16.07 0.81
C LEU A 34 -0.46 -16.20 2.25
N LEU A 35 -0.44 -15.13 3.03
CA LEU A 35 -1.04 -15.13 4.37
C LEU A 35 -2.55 -15.37 4.29
N ILE A 36 -3.23 -14.60 3.43
CA ILE A 36 -4.68 -14.66 3.26
C ILE A 36 -5.15 -16.01 2.74
N GLU A 37 -4.45 -16.62 1.79
CA GLU A 37 -4.76 -17.96 1.26
C GLU A 37 -4.76 -19.03 2.36
N LYS A 38 -3.96 -18.84 3.40
CA LYS A 38 -3.81 -19.78 4.52
C LYS A 38 -4.75 -19.49 5.70
N LEU A 39 -5.47 -18.38 5.67
CA LEU A 39 -6.52 -18.10 6.66
C LEU A 39 -7.76 -18.94 6.34
N THR A 40 -8.36 -19.51 7.39
CA THR A 40 -9.66 -20.17 7.28
C THR A 40 -10.76 -19.13 7.09
N ASP A 41 -11.93 -19.56 6.61
CA ASP A 41 -13.06 -18.64 6.40
C ASP A 41 -13.47 -17.93 7.69
N ASP A 42 -13.45 -18.61 8.84
CA ASP A 42 -13.69 -17.97 10.15
C ASP A 42 -12.67 -16.86 10.45
N ARG A 43 -11.38 -17.10 10.15
CA ARG A 43 -10.29 -16.13 10.35
C ARG A 43 -10.35 -14.97 9.35
N LYS A 44 -10.93 -15.18 8.17
CA LYS A 44 -11.26 -14.09 7.24
C LYS A 44 -12.50 -13.32 7.70
N GLY A 45 -13.49 -14.01 8.27
CA GLY A 45 -14.72 -13.44 8.80
C GLY A 45 -14.48 -12.37 9.87
N VAL A 46 -13.51 -12.57 10.76
CA VAL A 46 -13.16 -11.57 11.77
C VAL A 46 -12.57 -10.27 11.18
N ALA A 47 -12.08 -10.28 9.94
CA ALA A 47 -11.68 -9.06 9.26
C ALA A 47 -12.88 -8.16 8.95
N ALA A 48 -14.07 -8.74 8.70
CA ALA A 48 -15.30 -7.97 8.46
C ALA A 48 -15.76 -7.20 9.72
N GLU A 49 -15.49 -7.75 10.91
CA GLU A 49 -15.75 -7.04 12.17
C GLU A 49 -14.91 -5.76 12.30
N MET A 50 -13.71 -5.76 11.72
CA MET A 50 -12.83 -4.59 11.64
C MET A 50 -13.09 -3.69 10.41
N GLY A 51 -14.02 -4.09 9.53
CA GLY A 51 -14.27 -3.42 8.25
C GLY A 51 -13.18 -3.65 7.19
N MET A 52 -12.39 -4.72 7.34
CA MET A 52 -11.25 -5.07 6.49
C MET A 52 -11.57 -6.23 5.52
N GLN A 53 -12.85 -6.53 5.27
CA GLN A 53 -13.25 -7.71 4.50
C GLN A 53 -12.70 -7.70 3.07
N ALA A 54 -12.73 -6.55 2.38
CA ALA A 54 -12.28 -6.46 0.99
C ALA A 54 -10.78 -6.78 0.81
N LEU A 55 -9.98 -6.58 1.87
CA LEU A 55 -8.56 -6.93 1.87
C LEU A 55 -8.34 -8.44 1.90
N MET A 56 -9.31 -9.23 2.40
CA MET A 56 -9.23 -10.69 2.42
C MET A 56 -9.48 -11.30 1.04
N ASP A 57 -9.92 -10.51 0.07
CA ASP A 57 -10.18 -10.92 -1.30
C ASP A 57 -9.11 -10.42 -2.29
N VAL A 58 -7.98 -9.91 -1.80
CA VAL A 58 -6.91 -9.38 -2.66
C VAL A 58 -6.33 -10.48 -3.54
N ARG A 59 -6.33 -10.26 -4.86
CA ARG A 59 -5.77 -11.20 -5.86
C ARG A 59 -4.48 -10.71 -6.52
N CYS A 60 -4.10 -9.47 -6.24
CA CYS A 60 -2.88 -8.89 -6.77
C CYS A 60 -1.68 -9.33 -5.93
N THR A 61 -0.91 -10.30 -6.44
CA THR A 61 0.20 -10.91 -5.70
C THR A 61 1.49 -10.09 -5.73
N ASN A 62 1.58 -9.01 -6.53
CA ASN A 62 2.79 -8.21 -6.62
C ASN A 62 2.50 -6.75 -6.98
N LEU A 63 3.48 -5.87 -6.78
CA LEU A 63 3.42 -4.46 -7.21
C LEU A 63 4.25 -4.26 -8.48
N VAL A 64 3.70 -3.55 -9.45
CA VAL A 64 4.46 -3.05 -10.60
C VAL A 64 5.10 -1.72 -10.20
N ASN A 65 6.25 -1.78 -9.53
CA ASN A 65 6.89 -0.59 -8.95
C ASN A 65 7.08 0.59 -9.92
N PRO A 66 7.45 0.39 -11.20
CA PRO A 66 7.62 1.51 -12.12
C PRO A 66 6.38 2.42 -12.28
N VAL A 67 5.14 1.86 -12.27
CA VAL A 67 3.94 2.72 -12.34
C VAL A 67 3.73 3.50 -11.05
N CYS A 68 4.00 2.89 -9.89
CA CYS A 68 3.90 3.59 -8.61
C CYS A 68 4.95 4.71 -8.48
N ASP A 69 6.17 4.48 -8.99
CA ASP A 69 7.23 5.48 -9.01
C ASP A 69 6.87 6.64 -9.94
N TRP A 70 6.38 6.35 -11.15
CA TRP A 70 5.89 7.35 -12.09
C TRP A 70 4.71 8.17 -11.54
N LEU A 71 3.73 7.53 -10.89
CA LEU A 71 2.64 8.23 -10.19
C LEU A 71 3.19 9.18 -9.12
N GLY A 72 4.26 8.82 -8.42
CA GLY A 72 4.94 9.71 -7.48
C GLY A 72 5.56 10.94 -8.15
N GLU A 73 6.08 10.80 -9.36
CA GLU A 73 6.69 11.90 -10.14
C GLU A 73 5.65 12.89 -10.67
N ILE A 74 4.45 12.42 -11.02
CA ILE A 74 3.35 13.26 -11.55
C ILE A 74 2.36 13.74 -10.47
N TYR A 75 2.65 13.49 -9.20
CA TYR A 75 1.81 13.94 -8.09
C TYR A 75 1.99 15.43 -7.81
N GLU A 76 0.89 16.17 -7.78
CA GLU A 76 0.83 17.58 -7.43
C GLU A 76 0.33 17.76 -5.98
N PRO A 77 1.22 18.09 -5.02
CA PRO A 77 0.83 18.19 -3.61
C PRO A 77 -0.19 19.29 -3.32
N ALA A 78 -0.21 20.38 -4.10
CA ALA A 78 -1.11 21.50 -3.85
C ALA A 78 -2.58 21.11 -4.07
N SER A 79 -2.87 20.35 -5.14
CA SER A 79 -4.23 19.88 -5.43
C SER A 79 -4.54 18.47 -4.92
N ARG A 80 -3.53 17.74 -4.43
CA ARG A 80 -3.61 16.32 -4.03
C ARG A 80 -4.08 15.42 -5.18
N GLU A 81 -3.54 15.65 -6.37
CA GLU A 81 -3.91 14.91 -7.58
C GLU A 81 -2.68 14.38 -8.33
N PHE A 82 -2.88 13.33 -9.11
CA PHE A 82 -1.92 12.85 -10.09
C PHE A 82 -2.25 13.49 -11.44
N VAL A 83 -1.37 14.36 -11.94
CA VAL A 83 -1.59 15.12 -13.18
C VAL A 83 -1.03 14.32 -14.35
N ILE A 84 -1.90 13.57 -15.04
CA ILE A 84 -1.48 12.70 -16.14
C ILE A 84 -1.35 13.55 -17.41
N PRO A 85 -0.15 13.63 -18.02
CA PRO A 85 0.09 14.51 -19.17
C PRO A 85 -0.88 14.26 -20.32
N GLY A 86 -1.69 15.27 -20.66
CA GLY A 86 -2.65 15.22 -21.77
C GLY A 86 -3.80 14.20 -21.60
N ARG A 87 -4.08 13.76 -20.37
CA ARG A 87 -5.10 12.74 -20.06
C ARG A 87 -6.00 13.06 -18.87
N GLY A 88 -5.71 14.11 -18.11
CA GLY A 88 -6.54 14.56 -16.99
C GLY A 88 -5.87 14.38 -15.64
N ARG A 89 -6.69 14.21 -14.59
CA ARG A 89 -6.24 14.18 -13.20
C ARG A 89 -6.91 13.05 -12.45
N LEU A 90 -6.17 12.41 -11.54
CA LEU A 90 -6.72 11.45 -10.59
C LEU A 90 -6.61 12.00 -9.17
N PRO A 91 -7.71 12.09 -8.40
CA PRO A 91 -7.66 12.62 -7.05
C PRO A 91 -7.14 11.59 -6.05
N LEU A 92 -6.27 12.03 -5.14
CA LEU A 92 -5.92 11.28 -3.92
C LEU A 92 -6.80 11.77 -2.77
N ASN A 93 -7.96 11.15 -2.61
CA ASN A 93 -8.97 11.51 -1.60
C ASN A 93 -9.66 10.28 -0.98
N GLU A 94 -10.52 10.50 0.01
CA GLU A 94 -11.18 9.41 0.74
C GLU A 94 -12.06 8.52 -0.15
N GLU A 95 -12.70 9.09 -1.18
CA GLU A 95 -13.52 8.37 -2.15
C GLU A 95 -12.69 7.42 -2.99
N SER A 96 -11.57 7.90 -3.56
CA SER A 96 -10.63 7.08 -4.32
C SER A 96 -10.10 5.91 -3.48
N MET A 97 -9.81 6.15 -2.19
CA MET A 97 -9.38 5.09 -1.27
C MET A 97 -10.47 4.07 -1.01
N PHE A 98 -11.69 4.54 -0.73
CA PHE A 98 -12.82 3.67 -0.43
C PHE A 98 -13.11 2.75 -1.61
N CYS A 99 -13.18 3.29 -2.82
CA CYS A 99 -13.42 2.53 -4.03
C CYS A 99 -12.28 1.57 -4.39
N THR A 100 -11.05 1.89 -3.99
CA THR A 100 -9.93 0.99 -4.27
C THR A 100 -9.86 -0.15 -3.25
N LEU A 101 -9.84 0.17 -1.95
CA LEU A 101 -9.48 -0.79 -0.89
C LEU A 101 -10.68 -1.30 -0.07
N GLY A 102 -11.83 -0.62 -0.12
CA GLY A 102 -13.01 -0.96 0.66
C GLY A 102 -12.86 -0.82 2.18
N VAL A 103 -11.89 -0.02 2.64
CA VAL A 103 -11.66 0.25 4.06
C VAL A 103 -12.64 1.30 4.62
N PRO A 104 -12.90 1.35 5.94
CA PRO A 104 -13.94 2.21 6.49
C PRO A 104 -13.67 3.72 6.34
N ARG A 105 -14.76 4.47 6.06
CA ARG A 105 -14.84 5.94 6.10
C ARG A 105 -15.56 6.40 7.36
N GLY A 106 -15.07 5.95 8.51
CA GLY A 106 -15.70 6.25 9.79
C GLY A 106 -15.55 7.71 10.23
N HIS A 107 -16.18 8.05 11.35
CA HIS A 107 -16.11 9.40 11.94
C HIS A 107 -15.00 9.54 12.99
N ILE A 108 -14.42 8.43 13.47
CA ILE A 108 -13.36 8.45 14.48
C ILE A 108 -12.01 8.63 13.80
N LYS A 109 -11.17 9.55 14.28
CA LYS A 109 -9.79 9.67 13.79
C LYS A 109 -8.96 8.44 14.19
N VAL A 110 -8.19 7.89 13.24
CA VAL A 110 -7.24 6.80 13.54
C VAL A 110 -6.15 7.33 14.50
N PRO A 111 -5.99 6.75 15.70
CA PRO A 111 -5.01 7.21 16.70
C PRO A 111 -3.61 6.67 16.38
N TYR A 112 -3.01 7.08 15.26
CA TYR A 112 -1.65 6.65 14.88
C TYR A 112 -0.59 7.59 15.46
N GLY A 113 0.04 7.19 16.55
CA GLY A 113 1.02 8.01 17.29
C GLY A 113 1.78 7.19 18.33
N VAL A 114 2.95 7.69 18.75
CA VAL A 114 3.75 7.02 19.78
C VAL A 114 3.03 7.16 21.12
N ASN A 115 2.86 6.03 21.82
CA ASN A 115 2.39 6.00 23.20
C ASN A 115 3.10 4.83 23.89
N ASN A 116 4.12 5.14 24.69
CA ASN A 116 4.98 4.14 25.31
C ASN A 116 4.24 3.31 26.38
N GLU A 117 3.27 3.90 27.09
CA GLU A 117 2.48 3.21 28.11
C GLU A 117 1.59 2.14 27.49
N ILE A 118 0.89 2.46 26.38
CA ILE A 118 0.09 1.49 25.63
C ILE A 118 0.98 0.41 25.01
N GLU A 119 2.12 0.82 24.43
CA GLU A 119 3.09 -0.12 23.87
C GLU A 119 3.56 -1.13 24.93
N GLU A 120 4.03 -0.66 26.09
CA GLU A 120 4.51 -1.51 27.18
C GLU A 120 3.42 -2.47 27.68
N ALA A 121 2.19 -1.98 27.89
CA ALA A 121 1.08 -2.78 28.37
C ALA A 121 0.65 -3.89 27.37
N MET A 122 0.75 -3.62 26.07
CA MET A 122 0.28 -4.55 25.03
C MET A 122 1.37 -5.45 24.47
N PHE A 123 2.63 -5.01 24.48
CA PHE A 123 3.72 -5.69 23.78
C PHE A 123 3.90 -7.13 24.28
N ALA A 124 3.93 -7.33 25.60
CA ALA A 124 4.09 -8.65 26.21
C ALA A 124 2.92 -9.61 25.87
N CYS A 125 1.70 -9.07 25.72
CA CYS A 125 0.52 -9.85 25.32
C CYS A 125 0.57 -10.26 23.85
N LEU A 126 0.97 -9.34 22.96
CA LEU A 126 1.06 -9.62 21.53
C LEU A 126 2.28 -10.47 21.16
N PHE A 127 3.38 -10.34 21.90
CA PHE A 127 4.67 -10.95 21.56
C PHE A 127 5.35 -11.55 22.80
N PRO A 128 4.73 -12.56 23.44
CA PRO A 128 5.29 -13.17 24.64
C PRO A 128 6.68 -13.75 24.35
N GLY A 129 7.64 -13.43 25.22
CA GLY A 129 9.03 -13.92 25.13
C GLY A 129 9.91 -13.18 24.13
N LEU A 130 9.43 -12.14 23.45
CA LEU A 130 10.29 -11.26 22.64
C LEU A 130 10.77 -10.06 23.46
N GLU A 131 11.98 -9.60 23.19
CA GLU A 131 12.54 -8.38 23.83
C GLU A 131 12.31 -7.11 23.00
N SER A 132 11.94 -7.25 21.72
CA SER A 132 11.70 -6.12 20.82
C SER A 132 10.75 -6.47 19.69
N MET A 133 10.22 -5.45 19.02
CA MET A 133 9.30 -5.61 17.90
C MET A 133 9.83 -6.57 16.82
N PRO A 134 9.09 -7.65 16.51
CA PRO A 134 9.51 -8.58 15.48
C PRO A 134 9.44 -7.93 14.10
N ASN A 135 10.14 -8.54 13.14
CA ASN A 135 9.97 -8.17 11.74
C ASN A 135 8.54 -8.48 11.28
N THR A 136 8.02 -7.72 10.31
CA THR A 136 6.70 -7.92 9.70
C THR A 136 6.55 -9.33 9.10
N SER A 137 7.66 -9.97 8.68
CA SER A 137 7.67 -11.36 8.24
C SER A 137 7.35 -12.34 9.37
N VAL A 138 7.95 -12.15 10.54
CA VAL A 138 7.73 -12.98 11.74
C VAL A 138 6.33 -12.75 12.29
N LEU A 139 5.80 -11.53 12.21
CA LEU A 139 4.39 -11.24 12.51
C LEU A 139 3.44 -12.03 11.60
N ALA A 140 3.73 -12.11 10.29
CA ALA A 140 2.94 -12.91 9.35
C ALA A 140 2.99 -14.41 9.67
N ASP A 141 4.18 -14.93 10.00
CA ASP A 141 4.36 -16.34 10.35
C ASP A 141 3.61 -16.67 11.66
N SER A 142 3.66 -15.76 12.64
CA SER A 142 2.87 -15.85 13.88
C SER A 142 1.38 -15.86 13.58
N LEU A 143 0.87 -14.99 12.70
CA LEU A 143 -0.55 -14.98 12.29
C LEU A 143 -0.97 -16.29 11.64
N GLN A 144 -0.13 -16.86 10.79
CA GLN A 144 -0.40 -18.12 10.11
C GLN A 144 -0.51 -19.29 11.11
N ALA A 145 0.34 -19.30 12.14
CA ALA A 145 0.37 -20.34 13.17
C ALA A 145 -0.77 -20.25 14.19
N MET A 146 -1.47 -19.11 14.28
CA MET A 146 -2.59 -18.96 15.20
C MET A 146 -3.81 -19.77 14.76
N THR A 147 -4.35 -20.54 15.70
CA THR A 147 -5.61 -21.28 15.56
C THR A 147 -6.81 -20.46 16.03
N MET A 148 -6.63 -19.58 17.02
CA MET A 148 -7.68 -18.74 17.59
C MET A 148 -7.81 -17.41 16.84
N HIS A 149 -9.03 -16.91 16.70
CA HIS A 149 -9.38 -15.67 15.98
C HIS A 149 -9.92 -14.56 16.91
N GLY A 150 -9.56 -14.59 18.19
CA GLY A 150 -9.91 -13.57 19.18
C GLY A 150 -9.15 -12.24 19.04
N ASP A 151 -9.19 -11.39 20.06
CA ASP A 151 -8.64 -10.03 20.02
C ASP A 151 -7.15 -9.97 19.66
N VAL A 152 -6.33 -10.89 20.19
CA VAL A 152 -4.89 -10.96 19.84
C VAL A 152 -4.68 -11.21 18.35
N PHE A 153 -5.50 -12.06 17.73
CA PHE A 153 -5.43 -12.31 16.28
C PHE A 153 -5.84 -11.06 15.50
N LYS A 154 -6.96 -10.43 15.88
CA LYS A 154 -7.43 -9.19 15.25
C LYS A 154 -6.39 -8.07 15.34
N MET A 155 -5.78 -7.88 16.51
CA MET A 155 -4.71 -6.90 16.73
C MET A 155 -3.48 -7.18 15.88
N LYS A 156 -3.01 -8.44 15.83
CA LYS A 156 -1.87 -8.83 14.97
C LYS A 156 -2.18 -8.66 13.49
N LEU A 157 -3.38 -9.04 13.05
CA LEU A 157 -3.82 -8.89 11.65
C LEU A 157 -3.86 -7.41 11.28
N LEU A 158 -4.42 -6.57 12.15
CA LEU A 158 -4.48 -5.12 11.94
C LEU A 158 -3.08 -4.50 11.91
N MET A 159 -2.20 -4.87 12.84
CA MET A 159 -0.80 -4.45 12.85
C MET A 159 -0.09 -4.83 11.54
N TYR A 160 -0.34 -6.03 11.03
CA TYR A 160 0.23 -6.51 9.78
C TYR A 160 -0.29 -5.68 8.59
N LEU A 161 -1.60 -5.48 8.48
CA LEU A 161 -2.22 -4.67 7.41
C LEU A 161 -1.71 -3.22 7.43
N ILE A 162 -1.57 -2.60 8.60
CA ILE A 162 -0.99 -1.27 8.75
C ILE A 162 0.43 -1.23 8.19
N SER A 163 1.24 -2.23 8.54
CA SER A 163 2.66 -2.27 8.22
C SER A 163 2.97 -2.67 6.78
N ALA A 164 2.12 -3.52 6.19
CA ALA A 164 2.34 -4.09 4.86
C ALA A 164 1.56 -3.35 3.76
N VAL A 165 0.44 -2.71 4.09
CA VAL A 165 -0.50 -2.14 3.11
C VAL A 165 -0.77 -0.66 3.36
N PHE A 166 -1.26 -0.28 4.53
CA PHE A 166 -1.83 1.06 4.74
C PHE A 166 -0.77 2.15 4.88
N ALA A 167 0.19 1.94 5.78
CA ALA A 167 1.24 2.89 6.11
C ALA A 167 2.63 2.23 6.08
N PRO A 168 2.99 1.46 5.03
CA PRO A 168 4.30 0.82 4.96
C PRO A 168 5.38 1.89 4.97
N THR A 169 6.43 1.61 5.74
CA THR A 169 7.63 2.42 5.84
C THR A 169 8.82 1.67 5.24
N THR A 170 10.01 2.25 5.33
CA THR A 170 11.25 1.56 4.97
C THR A 170 11.73 0.57 6.04
N SER A 171 11.11 0.56 7.23
CA SER A 171 11.40 -0.37 8.32
C SER A 171 10.97 -1.79 7.99
N LEU A 172 11.71 -2.78 8.51
CA LEU A 172 11.31 -4.20 8.47
C LEU A 172 10.35 -4.57 9.60
N ARG A 173 10.17 -3.69 10.59
CA ARG A 173 9.34 -3.90 11.77
C ARG A 173 8.07 -3.04 11.69
N PRO A 174 6.94 -3.51 12.21
CA PRO A 174 5.77 -2.68 12.42
C PRO A 174 6.13 -1.42 13.22
N SER A 175 5.50 -0.31 12.87
CA SER A 175 5.67 0.95 13.59
C SER A 175 4.97 0.88 14.94
N ASN A 176 5.66 1.24 16.03
CA ASN A 176 5.04 1.31 17.34
C ASN A 176 3.90 2.34 17.42
N LYS A 177 3.84 3.27 16.47
CA LYS A 177 2.70 4.21 16.34
C LYS A 177 1.34 3.54 16.12
N CYS A 178 1.30 2.24 15.79
CA CYS A 178 0.05 1.52 15.63
C CYS A 178 -0.57 1.04 16.95
N PHE A 179 0.17 0.97 18.05
CA PHE A 179 -0.33 0.43 19.33
C PHE A 179 -1.61 1.09 19.85
N PRO A 180 -1.79 2.44 19.80
CA PRO A 180 -3.04 3.05 20.24
C PRO A 180 -4.26 2.67 19.40
N ILE A 181 -4.06 2.28 18.13
CA ILE A 181 -5.13 1.74 17.28
C ILE A 181 -5.56 0.37 17.82
N LEU A 182 -4.58 -0.48 18.17
CA LEU A 182 -4.83 -1.84 18.67
C LEU A 182 -5.53 -1.80 20.03
N ALA A 183 -5.14 -0.87 20.91
CA ALA A 183 -5.81 -0.66 22.20
C ALA A 183 -7.29 -0.26 22.05
N ASN A 184 -7.65 0.37 20.93
CA ASN A 184 -9.02 0.79 20.63
C ASN A 184 -9.71 -0.12 19.60
N LEU A 185 -9.46 -1.44 19.70
CA LEU A 185 -9.95 -2.45 18.75
C LEU A 185 -11.46 -2.36 18.49
N LYS A 186 -12.26 -2.13 19.53
CA LYS A 186 -13.73 -2.03 19.46
C LYS A 186 -14.23 -0.95 18.50
N ASN A 187 -13.44 0.10 18.28
CA ASN A 187 -13.80 1.22 17.43
C ASN A 187 -13.16 1.16 16.03
N VAL A 188 -12.35 0.14 15.72
CA VAL A 188 -11.60 0.06 14.45
C VAL A 188 -12.50 0.20 13.23
N LYS A 189 -13.68 -0.43 13.22
CA LYS A 189 -14.65 -0.31 12.11
C LYS A 189 -15.22 1.11 11.94
N ASN A 190 -15.21 1.91 13.00
CA ASN A 190 -15.73 3.29 13.02
C ASN A 190 -14.62 4.33 12.81
N MET A 191 -13.37 3.92 12.62
CA MET A 191 -12.26 4.82 12.32
C MET A 191 -12.24 5.22 10.83
N ASN A 192 -11.77 6.42 10.54
CA ASN A 192 -11.57 6.90 9.18
C ASN A 192 -10.24 6.40 8.61
N TRP A 193 -10.26 5.18 8.10
CA TRP A 193 -9.10 4.54 7.48
C TRP A 193 -8.77 5.16 6.13
N CYS A 194 -9.78 5.52 5.33
CA CYS A 194 -9.56 6.22 4.06
C CYS A 194 -8.75 7.51 4.26
N LYS A 195 -9.18 8.36 5.20
CA LYS A 195 -8.48 9.61 5.51
C LYS A 195 -7.07 9.35 6.02
N PHE A 196 -6.90 8.40 6.93
CA PHE A 196 -5.58 8.03 7.47
C PHE A 196 -4.59 7.64 6.36
N ILE A 197 -5.01 6.76 5.43
CA ILE A 197 -4.13 6.26 4.36
C ILE A 197 -3.85 7.37 3.33
N VAL A 198 -4.86 8.17 2.97
CA VAL A 198 -4.71 9.34 2.08
C VAL A 198 -3.71 10.34 2.65
N ASP A 199 -3.90 10.75 3.90
CA ASP A 199 -3.04 11.75 4.53
C ASP A 199 -1.60 11.19 4.68
N PHE A 200 -1.43 9.90 5.00
CA PHE A 200 -0.12 9.26 5.05
C PHE A 200 0.59 9.24 3.68
N LEU A 201 -0.13 8.90 2.60
CA LEU A 201 0.40 8.95 1.24
C LEU A 201 0.74 10.37 0.80
N HIS A 202 -0.15 11.32 1.08
CA HIS A 202 0.07 12.75 0.79
C HIS A 202 1.35 13.25 1.48
N ASP A 203 1.52 12.98 2.77
CA ASP A 203 2.71 13.38 3.51
C ASP A 203 3.97 12.72 2.95
N ALA A 204 3.90 11.44 2.59
CA ALA A 204 5.03 10.76 1.96
C ALA A 204 5.41 11.41 0.61
N PHE A 205 4.43 11.69 -0.24
CA PHE A 205 4.65 12.19 -1.60
C PHE A 205 5.07 13.66 -1.61
N LYS A 206 4.48 14.49 -0.75
CA LYS A 206 4.89 15.87 -0.50
C LYS A 206 6.38 15.96 -0.10
N ASN A 207 6.87 14.96 0.64
CA ASN A 207 8.27 14.84 1.05
C ASN A 207 9.13 13.99 0.10
N LYS A 208 8.64 13.68 -1.12
CA LYS A 208 9.33 12.88 -2.15
C LYS A 208 9.78 11.48 -1.67
N MET A 209 9.09 10.92 -0.68
CA MET A 209 9.33 9.58 -0.15
C MET A 209 8.42 8.55 -0.84
N TYR A 210 8.51 8.42 -2.16
CA TYR A 210 7.60 7.61 -2.98
C TYR A 210 7.55 6.11 -2.65
N GLN A 211 8.53 5.62 -1.86
CA GLN A 211 8.58 4.23 -1.39
C GLN A 211 7.75 3.97 -0.14
N LYS A 212 7.13 5.00 0.46
CA LYS A 212 6.26 4.89 1.64
C LYS A 212 4.78 4.99 1.24
N GLY A 213 3.92 4.39 2.05
CA GLY A 213 2.46 4.45 1.89
C GLY A 213 1.89 3.38 0.96
N CYS A 214 0.56 3.39 0.80
CA CYS A 214 -0.19 2.33 0.12
C CYS A 214 0.02 2.32 -1.41
N ARG A 215 1.12 1.72 -1.86
CA ARG A 215 1.42 1.53 -3.30
C ARG A 215 0.44 0.60 -4.01
N LEU A 216 -0.22 -0.29 -3.27
CA LEU A 216 -1.30 -1.12 -3.81
C LEU A 216 -2.47 -0.26 -4.30
N HIS A 217 -2.87 0.75 -3.52
CA HIS A 217 -3.90 1.68 -3.95
C HIS A 217 -3.49 2.44 -5.22
N LEU A 218 -2.27 2.98 -5.27
CA LEU A 218 -1.79 3.74 -6.43
C LEU A 218 -1.91 2.94 -7.73
N MET A 219 -1.43 1.70 -7.70
CA MET A 219 -1.44 0.81 -8.85
C MET A 219 -2.86 0.44 -9.28
N LEU A 220 -3.72 0.05 -8.31
CA LEU A 220 -5.08 -0.39 -8.60
C LEU A 220 -5.97 0.77 -9.05
N MET A 221 -5.92 1.91 -8.36
CA MET A 221 -6.65 3.12 -8.74
C MET A 221 -6.31 3.52 -10.18
N TYR A 222 -5.02 3.45 -10.56
CA TYR A 222 -4.59 3.80 -11.90
C TYR A 222 -5.13 2.84 -12.96
N VAL A 223 -4.99 1.52 -12.80
CA VAL A 223 -5.47 0.59 -13.83
C VAL A 223 -7.00 0.53 -13.91
N ASP A 224 -7.69 0.78 -12.79
CA ASP A 224 -9.15 0.75 -12.72
C ASP A 224 -9.79 1.97 -13.37
N CYS A 225 -9.07 3.11 -13.46
CA CYS A 225 -9.57 4.32 -14.10
C CYS A 225 -9.26 4.42 -15.61
N LEU A 226 -8.56 3.45 -16.22
CA LEU A 226 -8.25 3.49 -17.64
C LEU A 226 -9.44 3.02 -18.49
N ASP A 227 -9.57 3.57 -19.68
CA ASP A 227 -10.47 3.04 -20.70
C ASP A 227 -9.87 1.75 -21.30
N LEU A 228 -10.50 0.62 -20.97
CA LEU A 228 -10.09 -0.72 -21.37
C LEU A 228 -10.96 -1.28 -22.51
N SER A 229 -11.81 -0.45 -23.13
CA SER A 229 -12.77 -0.88 -24.17
C SER A 229 -12.10 -1.51 -25.39
N THR A 230 -10.87 -1.11 -25.69
CA THR A 230 -10.08 -1.57 -26.84
C THR A 230 -9.10 -2.69 -26.51
N MET A 231 -9.05 -3.13 -25.24
CA MET A 231 -8.05 -4.07 -24.76
C MET A 231 -8.55 -5.52 -24.85
N ASP A 232 -7.71 -6.40 -25.40
CA ASP A 232 -7.93 -7.85 -25.37
C ASP A 232 -7.40 -8.47 -24.07
N PHE A 233 -8.26 -9.19 -23.36
CA PHE A 233 -7.94 -9.90 -22.12
C PHE A 233 -7.89 -11.44 -22.28
N SER A 234 -8.02 -11.95 -23.51
CA SER A 234 -8.02 -13.39 -23.80
C SER A 234 -6.80 -14.11 -23.20
N GLY A 235 -5.61 -13.49 -23.27
CA GLY A 235 -4.36 -14.04 -22.76
C GLY A 235 -4.17 -13.99 -21.23
N VAL A 236 -5.08 -13.36 -20.47
CA VAL A 236 -4.96 -13.19 -19.01
C VAL A 236 -6.18 -13.68 -18.22
N GLY A 237 -6.99 -14.54 -18.84
CA GLY A 237 -8.17 -15.13 -18.17
C GLY A 237 -9.42 -14.26 -18.20
N GLY A 238 -9.48 -13.29 -19.13
CA GLY A 238 -10.62 -12.39 -19.31
C GLY A 238 -10.50 -11.08 -18.53
N ARG A 239 -11.45 -10.19 -18.80
CA ARG A 239 -11.52 -8.87 -18.14
C ARG A 239 -11.75 -9.07 -16.64
N PRO A 240 -11.11 -8.28 -15.76
CA PRO A 240 -11.45 -8.29 -14.34
C PRO A 240 -12.96 -8.14 -14.16
N PRO A 241 -13.62 -9.00 -13.36
CA PRO A 241 -15.06 -8.90 -13.14
C PRO A 241 -15.39 -7.58 -12.45
N THR A 242 -16.55 -7.02 -12.75
CA THR A 242 -17.04 -5.83 -12.03
C THR A 242 -17.16 -6.16 -10.55
N HIS A 243 -16.59 -5.31 -9.70
CA HIS A 243 -16.64 -5.45 -8.26
C HIS A 243 -16.79 -4.09 -7.60
N LYS A 244 -17.36 -4.05 -6.40
CA LYS A 244 -17.53 -2.80 -5.63
C LYS A 244 -16.20 -2.12 -5.32
N PHE A 245 -15.15 -2.91 -5.11
CA PHE A 245 -13.81 -2.44 -4.76
C PHE A 245 -12.75 -2.99 -5.72
N ALA A 246 -11.85 -2.13 -6.21
CA ALA A 246 -10.82 -2.52 -7.18
C ALA A 246 -9.78 -3.52 -6.60
N ILE A 247 -9.65 -3.65 -5.29
CA ILE A 247 -8.72 -4.62 -4.70
C ILE A 247 -9.06 -6.09 -4.98
N SER A 248 -10.34 -6.41 -5.19
CA SER A 248 -10.80 -7.79 -5.27
C SER A 248 -10.73 -8.42 -6.68
N PRO A 249 -11.09 -7.73 -7.78
CA PRO A 249 -11.13 -8.37 -9.11
C PRO A 249 -9.78 -8.40 -9.83
N TRP A 250 -8.86 -7.50 -9.47
CA TRP A 250 -7.61 -7.30 -10.20
C TRP A 250 -6.53 -8.32 -9.83
N THR A 251 -6.20 -9.20 -10.78
CA THR A 251 -5.04 -10.11 -10.68
C THR A 251 -3.77 -9.41 -11.14
N ILE A 252 -2.60 -9.89 -10.71
CA ILE A 252 -1.32 -9.33 -11.18
C ILE A 252 -1.13 -9.47 -12.71
N ASN A 253 -1.67 -10.51 -13.32
CA ASN A 253 -1.56 -10.73 -14.75
C ASN A 253 -2.39 -9.72 -15.54
N ALA A 254 -3.63 -9.46 -15.10
CA ALA A 254 -4.47 -8.41 -15.68
C ALA A 254 -3.84 -7.02 -15.52
N VAL A 255 -3.33 -6.70 -14.32
CA VAL A 255 -2.62 -5.44 -14.06
C VAL A 255 -1.43 -5.28 -15.01
N LYS A 256 -0.59 -6.31 -15.16
CA LYS A 256 0.59 -6.25 -16.05
C LYS A 256 0.19 -6.08 -17.51
N ALA A 257 -0.87 -6.74 -17.97
CA ALA A 257 -1.35 -6.60 -19.34
C ALA A 257 -1.83 -5.16 -19.61
N VAL A 258 -2.61 -4.58 -18.69
CA VAL A 258 -3.09 -3.19 -18.82
C VAL A 258 -1.92 -2.22 -18.85
N LEU A 259 -0.98 -2.35 -17.91
CA LEU A 259 0.19 -1.48 -17.85
C LEU A 259 1.12 -1.66 -19.05
N ALA A 260 1.17 -2.84 -19.67
CA ALA A 260 1.92 -3.05 -20.91
C ALA A 260 1.26 -2.33 -22.09
N ALA A 261 -0.08 -2.36 -22.20
CA ALA A 261 -0.83 -1.64 -23.22
C ALA A 261 -0.73 -0.12 -23.04
N ASP A 262 -0.75 0.35 -21.79
CA ASP A 262 -0.73 1.77 -21.45
C ASP A 262 0.68 2.43 -21.52
N ARG A 263 1.74 1.62 -21.41
CA ARG A 263 3.13 2.10 -21.40
C ARG A 263 3.48 2.89 -22.66
N ALA A 264 3.91 4.15 -22.53
CA ALA A 264 4.46 4.92 -23.67
C ALA A 264 5.98 5.10 -23.70
N THR A 265 6.70 5.01 -22.57
CA THR A 265 8.16 4.79 -22.54
C THR A 265 8.51 3.77 -21.45
N ASP A 266 9.77 3.41 -21.26
CA ASP A 266 10.19 2.43 -20.24
C ASP A 266 9.74 2.78 -18.81
N THR A 267 9.54 4.06 -18.51
CA THR A 267 9.25 4.53 -17.13
C THR A 267 7.96 5.32 -16.99
N THR A 268 7.15 5.46 -18.04
CA THR A 268 5.97 6.34 -18.01
C THR A 268 4.73 5.65 -18.62
N TYR A 269 3.54 6.14 -18.24
CA TYR A 269 2.22 5.51 -18.46
C TYR A 269 1.19 6.60 -18.83
N TRP A 270 0.36 6.42 -19.86
CA TRP A 270 -0.56 7.43 -20.46
C TRP A 270 -1.04 7.13 -21.90
N LYS A 271 -0.77 5.95 -22.49
CA LYS A 271 -1.31 5.66 -23.83
C LYS A 271 -2.83 5.56 -23.81
N LEU A 272 -3.38 4.89 -22.81
CA LEU A 272 -4.83 4.72 -22.64
C LEU A 272 -5.44 6.02 -22.09
N GLN A 273 -6.70 6.26 -22.44
CA GLN A 273 -7.45 7.38 -21.89
C GLN A 273 -7.84 7.08 -20.45
N VAL A 274 -7.90 8.11 -19.62
CA VAL A 274 -8.57 7.99 -18.33
C VAL A 274 -10.05 8.02 -18.60
N SER A 275 -10.73 6.92 -18.28
CA SER A 275 -12.18 6.89 -18.28
C SER A 275 -12.66 7.71 -17.10
N PHE A 276 -13.24 8.89 -17.38
CA PHE A 276 -14.02 9.65 -16.39
C PHE A 276 -15.22 8.85 -15.87
N CYS A 277 -15.54 7.72 -16.51
CA CYS A 277 -16.38 6.67 -15.96
C CYS A 277 -15.59 5.93 -14.88
N LEU A 278 -15.34 6.64 -13.78
CA LEU A 278 -15.24 5.96 -12.52
C LEU A 278 -16.55 5.17 -12.40
N SER A 279 -16.42 3.85 -12.34
CA SER A 279 -17.39 2.99 -11.67
C SER A 279 -17.79 3.53 -10.26
N LEU A 280 -17.08 4.56 -9.73
CA LEU A 280 -17.41 5.35 -8.54
C LEU A 280 -18.83 5.98 -8.54
N HIS A 281 -19.41 6.39 -9.68
CA HIS A 281 -20.65 7.18 -9.60
C HIS A 281 -21.95 6.37 -9.46
N THR A 282 -21.99 5.10 -9.89
CA THR A 282 -23.25 4.33 -9.83
C THR A 282 -23.30 3.28 -8.72
N ALA A 283 -22.16 2.76 -8.25
CA ALA A 283 -22.14 1.73 -7.20
C ALA A 283 -21.91 2.28 -5.78
N CYS A 284 -21.24 3.43 -5.62
CA CYS A 284 -20.95 4.00 -4.30
C CYS A 284 -22.01 4.98 -3.77
N LEU A 285 -22.87 5.52 -4.63
CA LEU A 285 -23.95 6.44 -4.23
C LEU A 285 -25.21 5.74 -3.68
N GLN A 286 -25.24 4.41 -3.60
CA GLN A 286 -26.38 3.64 -3.09
C GLN A 286 -26.22 3.13 -1.64
N ILE A 287 -25.23 3.58 -0.86
CA ILE A 287 -25.04 3.15 0.54
C ILE A 287 -24.69 4.31 1.44
#